data_AF-A3WZA4-F1
#
_entry.id   AF-A3WZA4-F1
#
_cell.length_a   1.000
_cell.length_b   1.000
_cell.length_c   1.000
_cell.angle_alpha   90.00
_cell.angle_beta   90.00
_cell.angle_gamma   90.00
#
_symmetry.space_group_name_H-M   'P 1'
#
loop_
_entity.id
_entity.type
_entity.pdbx_description
1 polymer ?
#
loop_
_entity_poly.entity_id
_entity_poly.type
_entity_poly.pdbx_seq_one_letter_code
_entity_poly.pdbx_strand_id
1 'polypeptide(L)'
;MTSKWPQFITKDLGPDDDAEMMRRWQAYDRDMRAIIAKGGVHQDDDGWWVDDATGELIGPDPDIERPRSSDEIAMAKPFAEALPDLAESIKRARGRPKVENPKEAVTLRLSPATVERFKAAGNDWRARMAETLERAKIG
;
A
#
# COMPACT_ATOMS: atom_id res chain seq x y z
N MET A 1 24.43 16.56 -16.08
CA MET A 1 25.51 15.97 -15.27
C MET A 1 25.58 14.52 -15.68
N THR A 2 26.70 14.03 -16.20
CA THR A 2 26.83 12.62 -16.59
C THR A 2 26.84 11.78 -15.32
N SER A 3 25.90 10.84 -15.20
CA SER A 3 25.83 9.92 -14.07
C SER A 3 27.16 9.20 -13.88
N LYS A 4 27.61 9.06 -12.62
CA LYS A 4 28.90 8.44 -12.26
C LYS A 4 28.97 6.96 -12.67
N TRP A 5 27.81 6.31 -12.82
CA TRP A 5 27.64 4.89 -13.11
C TRP A 5 26.74 4.65 -14.33
N PRO A 6 26.88 3.52 -15.05
CA PRO A 6 25.97 3.12 -16.10
C PRO A 6 24.55 2.97 -15.53
N GLN A 7 23.54 3.45 -16.27
CA GLN A 7 22.15 3.43 -15.84
C GLN A 7 21.31 2.60 -16.81
N PHE A 8 20.35 1.85 -16.28
CA PHE A 8 19.37 1.10 -17.04
C PHE A 8 17.96 1.61 -16.68
N ILE A 9 17.61 2.74 -17.29
CA ILE A 9 16.33 3.42 -17.07
C ILE A 9 15.32 2.91 -18.11
N THR A 10 14.20 2.38 -17.63
CA THR A 10 13.08 1.90 -18.47
C THR A 10 11.75 2.59 -18.16
N LYS A 11 11.75 3.58 -17.25
CA LYS A 11 10.54 4.28 -16.78
C LYS A 11 9.76 4.97 -17.90
N ASP A 12 10.43 5.34 -18.97
CA ASP A 12 9.87 5.99 -20.16
C ASP A 12 9.39 5.00 -21.23
N LEU A 13 9.65 3.71 -21.07
CA LEU A 13 9.27 2.67 -22.04
C LEU A 13 7.83 2.20 -21.84
N GLY A 14 7.13 1.97 -22.93
CA GLY A 14 5.83 1.32 -22.98
C GLY A 14 5.90 -0.21 -22.95
N PRO A 15 4.76 -0.90 -22.84
CA PRO A 15 4.69 -2.36 -22.73
C PRO A 15 5.16 -3.11 -23.98
N ASP A 16 5.28 -2.45 -25.14
CA ASP A 16 5.70 -3.06 -26.42
C ASP A 16 7.12 -2.62 -26.85
N ASP A 17 7.87 -1.91 -26.00
CA ASP A 17 9.19 -1.36 -26.31
C ASP A 17 10.36 -2.33 -26.02
N ASP A 18 10.11 -3.64 -26.10
CA ASP A 18 11.06 -4.70 -25.75
C ASP A 18 12.41 -4.57 -26.47
N ALA A 19 12.40 -4.15 -27.74
CA ALA A 19 13.62 -4.00 -28.53
C ALA A 19 14.52 -2.87 -27.99
N GLU A 20 13.91 -1.75 -27.57
CA GLU A 20 14.65 -0.63 -26.99
C GLU A 20 15.11 -0.96 -25.57
N MET A 21 14.29 -1.66 -24.78
CA MET A 21 14.70 -2.21 -23.48
C MET A 21 15.94 -3.11 -23.63
N MET A 22 15.93 -4.04 -24.58
CA MET A 22 17.07 -4.94 -24.83
C MET A 22 18.32 -4.18 -25.26
N ARG A 23 18.18 -3.15 -26.09
CA ARG A 23 19.31 -2.30 -26.50
C ARG A 23 19.92 -1.56 -25.31
N ARG A 24 19.08 -0.96 -24.45
CA ARG A 24 19.54 -0.28 -23.23
C ARG A 24 20.21 -1.25 -22.26
N TRP A 25 19.66 -2.46 -22.13
CA TRP A 25 20.26 -3.50 -21.32
C TRP A 25 21.64 -3.92 -21.83
N GLN A 26 21.81 -4.10 -23.14
CA GLN A 26 23.12 -4.44 -23.73
C GLN A 26 24.16 -3.33 -23.51
N ALA A 27 23.75 -2.06 -23.58
CA ALA A 27 24.64 -0.93 -23.28
C ALA A 27 25.06 -0.95 -21.80
N TYR A 28 24.10 -1.11 -20.89
CA TYR A 28 24.36 -1.25 -19.46
C TYR A 28 25.27 -2.44 -19.14
N ASP A 29 24.99 -3.64 -19.66
CA ASP A 29 25.78 -4.86 -19.42
C ASP A 29 27.22 -4.70 -19.91
N ARG A 30 27.43 -4.13 -21.10
CA ARG A 30 28.76 -3.85 -21.63
C ARG A 30 29.54 -2.91 -20.71
N ASP A 31 28.91 -1.82 -20.29
CA ASP A 31 29.58 -0.79 -19.51
C ASP A 31 29.85 -1.30 -18.07
N MET A 32 28.95 -2.09 -17.49
CA MET A 32 29.16 -2.80 -16.22
C MET A 32 30.31 -3.80 -16.30
N ARG A 33 30.38 -4.63 -17.36
CA ARG A 33 31.51 -5.54 -17.58
C ARG A 33 32.84 -4.80 -17.66
N ALA A 34 32.86 -3.62 -18.27
CA ALA A 34 34.06 -2.80 -18.35
C ALA A 34 34.51 -2.28 -16.97
N ILE A 35 33.56 -1.90 -16.09
CA ILE A 35 33.86 -1.50 -14.71
C ILE A 35 34.41 -2.67 -13.92
N ILE A 36 33.74 -3.83 -13.97
CA ILE A 36 34.18 -5.05 -13.28
C ILE A 36 35.59 -5.45 -13.75
N ALA A 37 35.87 -5.40 -15.06
CA ALA A 37 37.18 -5.73 -15.61
C ALA A 37 38.29 -4.74 -15.22
N LYS A 38 37.95 -3.47 -14.99
CA LYS A 38 38.89 -2.44 -14.55
C LYS A 38 39.31 -2.62 -13.08
N GLY A 39 38.48 -3.31 -12.29
CA GLY A 39 38.66 -3.46 -10.85
C GLY A 39 38.24 -2.21 -10.06
N GLY A 40 38.15 -2.35 -8.73
CA GLY A 40 37.65 -1.31 -7.84
C GLY A 40 36.17 -1.42 -7.51
N VAL A 41 35.54 -2.55 -7.85
CA VAL A 41 34.19 -2.89 -7.42
C VAL A 41 34.15 -4.34 -6.93
N HIS A 42 33.34 -4.62 -5.92
CA HIS A 42 33.09 -5.97 -5.42
C HIS A 42 31.59 -6.23 -5.28
N GLN A 43 31.22 -7.51 -5.27
CA GLN A 43 29.94 -7.93 -4.71
C GLN A 43 30.12 -8.19 -3.23
N ASP A 44 29.25 -7.63 -2.40
CA ASP A 44 29.21 -7.94 -0.98
C ASP A 44 28.43 -9.23 -0.68
N ASP A 45 28.23 -9.52 0.61
CA ASP A 45 27.55 -10.72 1.10
C ASP A 45 26.08 -10.80 0.65
N ASP A 46 25.46 -9.66 0.33
CA ASP A 46 24.07 -9.56 -0.14
C ASP A 46 23.98 -9.56 -1.68
N GLY A 47 25.13 -9.69 -2.38
CA GLY A 47 25.22 -9.73 -3.84
C GLY A 47 25.13 -8.36 -4.53
N TRP A 48 25.25 -7.26 -3.78
CA TRP A 48 25.23 -5.91 -4.32
C TRP A 48 26.60 -5.50 -4.82
N TRP A 49 26.65 -4.84 -5.99
CA TRP A 49 27.89 -4.22 -6.47
C TRP A 49 28.16 -2.93 -5.70
N VAL A 50 29.38 -2.82 -5.17
CA VAL A 50 29.84 -1.68 -4.38
C VAL A 50 31.13 -1.14 -4.97
N ASP A 51 31.23 0.19 -5.07
CA ASP A 51 32.48 0.86 -5.41
C ASP A 51 33.45 0.83 -4.22
N ASP A 52 34.65 0.27 -4.41
CA ASP A 52 35.64 0.09 -3.33
C ASP A 52 36.16 1.43 -2.78
N ALA A 53 36.16 2.48 -3.60
CA ALA A 53 36.72 3.77 -3.24
C ALA A 53 35.76 4.64 -2.41
N THR A 54 34.47 4.56 -2.70
CA THR A 54 33.43 5.42 -2.10
C THR A 54 32.43 4.65 -1.23
N GLY A 55 32.34 3.34 -1.36
CA GLY A 55 31.32 2.52 -0.71
C GLY A 55 29.92 2.71 -1.29
N GLU A 56 29.79 3.44 -2.40
CA GLU A 56 28.52 3.67 -3.08
C GLU A 56 28.00 2.38 -3.74
N LEU A 57 26.68 2.23 -3.74
CA LEU A 57 26.00 1.16 -4.47
C LEU A 57 26.03 1.44 -5.97
N ILE A 58 26.29 0.38 -6.73
CA ILE A 58 26.22 0.39 -8.19
C ILE A 58 25.04 -0.48 -8.60
N GLY A 59 24.11 0.12 -9.36
CA GLY A 59 22.91 -0.57 -9.80
C GLY A 59 22.26 0.10 -11.01
N PRO A 60 21.24 -0.56 -11.59
CA PRO A 60 20.55 -0.09 -12.79
C PRO A 60 19.79 1.22 -12.60
N ASP A 61 19.39 1.54 -11.37
CA ASP A 61 18.66 2.75 -11.02
C ASP A 61 19.47 3.55 -9.97
N PRO A 62 19.69 4.87 -10.19
CA PRO A 62 20.42 5.73 -9.26
C PRO A 62 19.77 5.87 -7.87
N ASP A 63 18.47 5.64 -7.75
CA ASP A 63 17.73 5.75 -6.49
C ASP A 63 17.59 4.38 -5.78
N ILE A 64 18.37 3.37 -6.20
CA ILE A 64 18.34 2.06 -5.56
C ILE A 64 18.89 2.16 -4.13
N GLU A 65 18.04 1.82 -3.18
CA GLU A 65 18.40 1.63 -1.78
C GLU A 65 18.54 0.15 -1.45
N ARG A 66 19.47 -0.18 -0.55
CA ARG A 66 19.54 -1.53 0.04
C ARG A 66 18.24 -1.82 0.80
N PRO A 67 17.69 -3.04 0.68
CA PRO A 67 16.70 -3.51 1.63
C PRO A 67 17.23 -3.40 3.05
N ARG A 68 16.38 -3.00 4.01
CA ARG A 68 16.78 -2.98 5.43
C ARG A 68 17.21 -4.37 5.87
N SER A 69 18.28 -4.44 6.65
CA SER A 69 18.76 -5.70 7.22
C SER A 69 17.78 -6.23 8.27
N SER A 70 17.85 -7.53 8.56
CA SER A 70 17.05 -8.15 9.63
C SER A 70 17.28 -7.49 10.99
N ASP A 71 18.50 -7.06 11.28
CA ASP A 71 18.85 -6.38 12.52
C ASP A 71 18.26 -4.97 12.59
N GLU A 72 18.26 -4.23 11.48
CA GLU A 72 17.60 -2.92 11.37
C GLU A 72 16.08 -3.04 11.55
N ILE A 73 15.49 -4.10 11.00
CA ILE A 73 14.06 -4.42 11.18
C ILE A 73 13.79 -4.79 12.64
N ALA A 74 14.67 -5.56 13.29
CA ALA A 74 14.54 -5.93 14.70
C ALA A 74 14.62 -4.71 15.64
N MET A 75 15.36 -3.67 15.26
CA MET A 75 15.44 -2.39 15.97
C MET A 75 14.27 -1.44 15.69
N ALA A 76 13.37 -1.79 14.75
CA ALA A 76 12.23 -0.94 14.41
C ALA A 76 11.28 -0.81 15.60
N LYS A 77 10.82 0.42 15.85
CA LYS A 77 9.85 0.71 16.91
C LYS A 77 8.42 0.65 16.37
N PRO A 78 7.43 0.23 17.18
CA PRO A 78 6.03 0.37 16.83
C PRO A 78 5.68 1.83 16.46
N PHE A 79 4.76 2.00 15.51
CA PHE A 79 4.37 3.33 15.02
C PHE A 79 3.97 4.31 16.15
N ALA A 80 3.23 3.82 17.15
CA ALA A 80 2.79 4.64 18.28
C ALA A 80 3.94 5.12 19.19
N GLU A 81 5.07 4.42 19.19
CA GLU A 81 6.26 4.82 19.95
C GLU A 81 7.16 5.75 19.12
N ALA A 82 7.27 5.49 17.82
CA ALA A 82 8.07 6.31 16.91
C ALA A 82 7.43 7.70 16.68
N LEU A 83 6.10 7.77 16.63
CA LEU A 83 5.33 8.99 16.32
C LEU A 83 4.13 9.13 17.27
N PRO A 84 4.37 9.44 18.57
CA PRO A 84 3.32 9.44 19.58
C PRO A 84 2.22 10.47 19.31
N ASP A 85 2.57 11.70 18.91
CA ASP A 85 1.58 12.76 18.65
C ASP A 85 0.65 12.41 17.47
N LEU A 86 1.22 11.82 16.42
CA LEU A 86 0.45 11.39 15.25
C LEU A 86 -0.46 10.22 15.61
N ALA A 87 0.03 9.24 16.37
CA ALA A 87 -0.78 8.13 16.85
C ALA A 87 -1.96 8.59 17.71
N GLU A 88 -1.75 9.57 18.61
CA GLU A 88 -2.83 10.16 19.40
C GLU A 88 -3.84 10.94 18.56
N SER A 89 -3.39 11.65 17.52
CA SER A 89 -4.29 12.38 16.61
C SER A 89 -5.27 11.44 15.88
N ILE A 90 -4.83 10.24 15.51
CA ILE A 90 -5.64 9.26 14.78
C ILE A 90 -6.59 8.52 15.72
N LYS A 91 -6.18 8.21 16.97
CA LYS A 91 -7.03 7.53 17.96
C LYS A 91 -8.32 8.29 18.27
N ARG A 92 -8.32 9.62 18.16
CA ARG A 92 -9.50 10.47 18.39
C ARG A 92 -10.61 10.28 17.35
N ALA A 93 -10.34 9.64 16.21
CA ALA A 93 -11.31 9.38 15.15
C ALA A 93 -12.05 8.04 15.29
N ARG A 94 -12.28 7.53 16.51
CA ARG A 94 -13.08 6.30 16.71
C ARG A 94 -14.58 6.56 16.49
N GLY A 95 -14.97 6.62 15.22
CA GLY A 95 -16.33 6.39 14.73
C GLY A 95 -17.43 7.32 15.26
N ARG A 96 -18.68 7.06 14.83
CA ARG A 96 -19.85 7.73 15.40
C ARG A 96 -19.93 7.42 16.90
N PRO A 97 -20.19 8.41 17.77
CA PRO A 97 -20.41 8.18 19.19
C PRO A 97 -21.38 7.02 19.43
N LYS A 98 -21.09 6.19 20.43
CA LYS A 98 -21.98 5.09 20.83
C LYS A 98 -23.32 5.68 21.24
N VAL A 99 -24.40 5.26 20.58
CA VAL A 99 -25.78 5.63 20.97
C VAL A 99 -26.16 4.79 22.18
N GLU A 100 -26.77 5.39 23.20
CA GLU A 100 -27.19 4.71 24.45
C GLU A 100 -28.09 3.50 24.18
N ASN A 101 -29.08 3.65 23.30
CA ASN A 101 -30.01 2.58 22.91
C ASN A 101 -30.00 2.40 21.38
N PRO A 102 -29.05 1.61 20.83
CA PRO A 102 -29.04 1.31 19.41
C PRO A 102 -30.21 0.40 19.04
N LYS A 103 -30.72 0.53 17.80
CA LYS A 103 -31.70 -0.43 17.27
C LYS A 103 -31.06 -1.82 17.17
N GLU A 104 -31.74 -2.84 17.68
CA GLU A 104 -31.29 -4.21 17.56
C GLU A 104 -31.49 -4.73 16.12
N ALA A 105 -30.45 -5.31 15.53
CA ALA A 105 -30.51 -5.92 14.22
C ALA A 105 -31.04 -7.35 14.35
N VAL A 106 -32.32 -7.56 14.00
CA VAL A 106 -32.96 -8.87 14.01
C VAL A 106 -33.28 -9.35 12.60
N THR A 107 -33.16 -10.66 12.37
CA THR A 107 -33.57 -11.30 11.11
C THR A 107 -35.04 -11.71 11.19
N LEU A 108 -35.94 -10.93 10.57
CA LEU A 108 -37.37 -11.19 10.51
C LEU A 108 -37.81 -11.62 9.10
N ARG A 109 -38.57 -12.71 8.99
CA ARG A 109 -39.20 -13.12 7.72
C ARG A 109 -40.60 -12.51 7.61
N LEU A 110 -40.85 -11.78 6.53
CA LEU A 110 -42.14 -11.15 6.23
C LEU A 110 -42.66 -11.66 4.88
N SER A 111 -43.97 -11.59 4.67
CA SER A 111 -44.54 -11.89 3.36
C SER A 111 -44.08 -10.85 2.31
N PRO A 112 -43.83 -11.25 1.05
CA PRO A 112 -43.39 -10.33 0.01
C PRO A 112 -44.31 -9.12 -0.17
N ALA A 113 -45.63 -9.36 -0.17
CA ALA A 113 -46.65 -8.32 -0.31
C ALA A 113 -46.57 -7.24 0.80
N THR A 114 -46.23 -7.64 2.03
CA THR A 114 -46.04 -6.68 3.14
C THR A 114 -44.84 -5.79 2.86
N VAL A 115 -43.71 -6.39 2.45
CA VAL A 115 -42.48 -5.65 2.15
C VAL A 115 -42.69 -4.68 0.98
N GLU A 116 -43.38 -5.12 -0.07
CA GLU A 116 -43.71 -4.30 -1.24
C GLU A 116 -44.58 -3.10 -0.88
N ARG A 117 -45.62 -3.29 -0.07
CA ARG A 117 -46.49 -2.21 0.42
C ARG A 117 -45.70 -1.14 1.16
N PHE A 118 -44.74 -1.53 2.00
CA PHE A 118 -43.90 -0.56 2.68
C PHE A 118 -42.91 0.10 1.72
N LYS A 119 -42.23 -0.64 0.85
CA LYS A 119 -41.31 -0.08 -0.15
C LYS A 119 -41.97 0.98 -1.04
N ALA A 120 -43.23 0.77 -1.43
CA ALA A 120 -44.01 1.74 -2.20
C ALA A 120 -44.27 3.05 -1.46
N ALA A 121 -44.12 3.08 -0.13
CA ALA A 121 -44.31 4.28 0.69
C ALA A 121 -43.11 5.25 0.66
N GLY A 122 -41.95 4.85 0.12
CA GLY A 122 -40.78 5.72 -0.07
C GLY A 122 -39.45 5.15 0.45
N ASN A 123 -38.38 5.95 0.36
CA ASN A 123 -37.02 5.55 0.72
C ASN A 123 -36.85 5.21 2.22
N ASP A 124 -37.72 5.78 3.05
CA ASP A 124 -37.83 5.63 4.50
C ASP A 124 -38.77 4.47 4.92
N TRP A 125 -39.12 3.56 4.01
CA TRP A 125 -40.04 2.46 4.28
C TRP A 125 -39.69 1.57 5.48
N ARG A 126 -38.39 1.35 5.75
CA ARG A 126 -37.94 0.59 6.92
C ARG A 126 -38.21 1.32 8.24
N ALA A 127 -38.08 2.66 8.24
CA ALA A 127 -38.38 3.47 9.41
C ALA A 127 -39.88 3.47 9.70
N ARG A 128 -40.72 3.62 8.65
CA ARG A 128 -42.19 3.52 8.77
C ARG A 128 -42.66 2.15 9.22
N MET A 129 -42.00 1.08 8.77
CA MET A 129 -42.27 -0.27 9.24
C MET A 129 -41.94 -0.40 10.74
N ALA A 130 -40.79 0.10 11.19
CA ALA A 130 -40.43 0.10 12.61
C ALA A 130 -41.45 0.85 13.48
N GLU A 131 -41.84 2.07 13.09
CA GLU A 131 -42.87 2.88 13.79
C GLU A 131 -44.24 2.19 13.80
N THR A 132 -44.55 1.38 12.78
CA THR A 132 -45.79 0.58 12.75
C THR A 132 -45.72 -0.57 13.74
N LEU A 133 -44.57 -1.25 13.84
CA LEU A 133 -44.35 -2.34 14.79
C LEU A 133 -44.34 -1.83 16.24
N GLU A 134 -43.78 -0.66 16.50
CA GLU A 134 -43.80 -0.01 17.83
C GLU A 134 -45.22 0.34 18.29
N ARG A 135 -46.11 0.67 17.36
CA ARG A 135 -47.53 0.97 17.65
C ARG A 135 -48.42 -0.26 17.72
N ALA A 136 -47.93 -1.42 17.27
CA ALA A 136 -48.70 -2.65 17.30
C ALA A 136 -48.92 -3.09 18.75
N LYS A 137 -50.17 -3.44 19.09
CA LYS A 137 -50.46 -4.07 20.38
C LYS A 137 -49.97 -5.51 20.32
N ILE A 138 -49.08 -5.87 21.25
CA ILE A 138 -48.74 -7.26 21.51
C ILE A 138 -49.87 -7.80 22.40
N GLY A 139 -50.62 -8.77 21.89
CA GLY A 139 -51.74 -9.42 22.58
C GLY A 139 -51.27 -10.35 23.69
#